data_AF-A0A024U244-F1
#
_entry.id   AF-A0A024U244-F1
#
_cell.length_a   1.000
_cell.length_b   1.000
_cell.length_c   1.000
_cell.angle_alpha   90.00
_cell.angle_beta   90.00
_cell.angle_gamma   90.00
#
_symmetry.space_group_name_H-M   'P 1'
#
loop_
_entity.id
_entity.type
_entity.pdbx_description
1 polymer ?
#
loop_
_entity_poly.entity_id
_entity_poly.type
_entity_poly.pdbx_seq_one_letter_code
_entity_poly.pdbx_strand_id
1 'polypeptide(L)'
;MDSSTRALLQTVTQYWKGFDLDSKRVMLDAQGVSMQEQKEHSVKSRKTLAEHTKRFRKLADADKVAAIPSLLKAYQEEIDTLTKRAKYSDNAFFALYKVLYEAPDPVPALDAALLLDSSIPAAVPSTSSSDKVASTDLVAKLRRELASYEAEFASLKNQDITIRNLEAKLAAMEDNMERQVEIKVQARCRDVENTLRAREADLALYQQQADRTVMQAREARDDALAQLDLMRSELLHVKQQADHVLATQSSETQSLLNDLNRCHGIELENQRLRDQLRSLSSSDFAASQSFQHHSAAVPSMQLELEIAQKEAALAQTRRDVERLQEALTGQTNLWKAEVAALQAQVDELSQRPTVEAYEAAVALQAKPTVHNQSSSSRYAQQSHQQQVAGLAAAELPSIDNLKVIEELQTQVTSQRQTYEATVRQLTTQLDAANGTVQRQAGVISQLEATLDKAATDPAGSSILGDVLGEEVFSNGDKESKLLSIMRQQRDRLKEKLKDVEADLHATGAAKQAMATRLRQLEVENVDLVQKMRYVASAAKPTTDLETGGTKYSTLYEERMNPFDQFKQMESAARVAQLNPLDKILLVSARLILSHPFTRMGLLVYLFVLHSLVVGTLTMSMHLCNVSNHT
;
A
#
# COMPACT_ATOMS: atom_id res chain seq x y z
N MET A 1 28.32 23.43 -76.15
CA MET A 1 27.28 23.62 -75.13
C MET A 1 26.05 22.82 -75.55
N ASP A 2 25.86 21.63 -74.98
CA ASP A 2 24.67 20.82 -75.25
C ASP A 2 23.42 21.52 -74.73
N SER A 3 22.31 21.42 -75.47
CA SER A 3 21.05 22.09 -75.12
C SER A 3 20.51 21.67 -73.75
N SER A 4 20.79 20.42 -73.34
CA SER A 4 20.41 19.86 -72.04
C SER A 4 21.18 20.51 -70.89
N THR A 5 22.51 20.62 -71.02
CA THR A 5 23.37 21.27 -70.02
C THR A 5 23.01 22.74 -69.83
N ARG A 6 22.71 23.45 -70.92
CA ARG A 6 22.26 24.86 -70.86
C ARG A 6 20.92 25.01 -70.14
N ALA A 7 19.96 24.11 -70.38
CA ALA A 7 18.67 24.13 -69.71
C ALA A 7 18.77 23.83 -68.21
N LEU A 8 19.63 22.87 -67.83
CA LEU A 8 19.92 22.55 -66.42
C LEU A 8 20.54 23.75 -65.70
N LEU A 9 21.58 24.35 -66.29
CA LEU A 9 22.23 25.55 -65.77
C LEU A 9 21.25 26.73 -65.62
N GLN A 10 20.38 26.95 -66.60
CA GLN A 10 19.37 28.01 -66.54
C GLN A 10 18.35 27.76 -65.43
N THR A 11 17.84 26.54 -65.28
CA THR A 11 16.85 26.17 -64.26
C THR A 11 17.40 26.33 -62.86
N VAL A 12 18.59 25.78 -62.60
CA VAL A 12 19.29 25.90 -61.31
C VAL A 12 19.62 27.37 -61.01
N THR A 13 20.17 28.10 -61.98
CA THR A 13 20.51 29.51 -61.81
C THR A 13 19.27 30.38 -61.53
N GLN A 14 18.16 30.15 -62.21
CA GLN A 14 16.91 30.89 -61.97
C GLN A 14 16.34 30.60 -60.58
N TYR A 15 16.35 29.32 -60.16
CA TYR A 15 15.89 28.94 -58.83
C TYR A 15 16.73 29.60 -57.74
N TRP A 16 18.06 29.46 -57.79
CA TRP A 16 18.96 30.00 -56.75
C TRP A 16 19.01 31.53 -56.73
N LYS A 17 18.78 32.20 -57.87
CA LYS A 17 18.55 33.65 -57.92
C LYS A 17 17.23 34.05 -57.25
N GLY A 18 16.16 33.30 -57.47
CA GLY A 18 14.86 33.53 -56.83
C GLY A 18 14.83 33.17 -55.35
N PHE A 19 15.62 32.17 -54.93
CA PHE A 19 15.77 31.76 -53.55
C PHE A 19 16.45 32.86 -52.70
N ASP A 20 17.35 33.63 -53.31
CA ASP A 20 18.08 34.75 -52.68
C ASP A 20 18.71 34.35 -51.34
N LEU A 21 19.77 33.55 -51.44
CA LEU A 21 20.45 32.96 -50.28
C LEU A 21 20.92 34.03 -49.29
N ASP A 22 21.35 35.19 -49.76
CA ASP A 22 21.85 36.26 -48.88
C ASP A 22 20.73 36.88 -48.05
N SER A 23 19.56 37.12 -48.65
CA SER A 23 18.36 37.55 -47.90
C SER A 23 17.87 36.47 -46.92
N LYS A 24 17.91 35.19 -47.33
CA LYS A 24 17.57 34.05 -46.45
C LYS A 24 18.54 33.93 -45.27
N ARG A 25 19.84 34.16 -45.46
CA ARG A 25 20.83 34.18 -44.37
C ARG A 25 20.52 35.25 -43.34
N VAL A 26 20.22 36.48 -43.77
CA VAL A 26 19.82 37.56 -42.85
C VAL A 26 18.55 37.20 -42.06
N MET A 27 17.56 36.60 -42.71
CA MET A 27 16.36 36.10 -42.04
C MET A 27 16.66 35.00 -41.01
N LEU A 28 17.50 34.03 -41.38
CA LEU A 28 17.88 32.92 -40.50
C LEU A 28 18.72 33.41 -39.31
N ASP A 29 19.60 34.38 -39.51
CA ASP A 29 20.35 35.01 -38.43
C ASP A 29 19.40 35.73 -37.45
N ALA A 30 18.44 36.49 -37.95
CA ALA A 30 17.42 37.13 -37.11
C ALA A 30 16.55 36.11 -36.35
N GLN A 31 16.17 35.01 -37.01
CA GLN A 31 15.45 33.90 -36.37
C GLN A 31 16.29 33.23 -35.28
N GLY A 32 17.58 32.98 -35.56
CA GLY A 32 18.54 32.38 -34.63
C GLY A 32 18.74 33.24 -33.38
N VAL A 33 18.91 34.56 -33.56
CA VAL A 33 18.99 35.51 -32.43
C VAL A 33 17.71 35.48 -31.60
N SER A 34 16.53 35.51 -32.23
CA SER A 34 15.25 35.44 -31.51
C SER A 34 15.09 34.11 -30.74
N MET A 35 15.50 32.98 -31.33
CA MET A 35 15.47 31.67 -30.66
C MET A 35 16.42 31.63 -29.45
N GLN A 36 17.61 32.22 -29.59
CA GLN A 36 18.59 32.37 -28.50
C GLN A 36 18.00 33.21 -27.35
N GLU A 37 17.41 34.36 -27.65
CA GLU A 37 16.76 35.24 -26.66
C GLU A 37 15.60 34.53 -25.94
N GLN A 38 14.74 33.82 -26.67
CA GLN A 38 13.64 33.04 -26.10
C GLN A 38 14.14 31.89 -25.21
N LYS A 39 15.28 31.28 -25.55
CA LYS A 39 15.93 30.27 -24.71
C LYS A 39 16.44 30.88 -23.41
N GLU A 40 17.13 32.02 -23.46
CA GLU A 40 17.60 32.74 -22.27
C GLU A 40 16.44 33.20 -21.38
N HIS A 41 15.38 33.74 -21.98
CA HIS A 41 14.17 34.14 -21.27
C HIS A 41 13.53 32.96 -20.54
N SER A 42 13.40 31.79 -21.19
CA SER A 42 12.86 30.58 -20.54
C SER A 42 13.73 30.09 -19.37
N VAL A 43 15.06 30.20 -19.47
CA VAL A 43 15.94 29.84 -18.33
C VAL A 43 15.73 30.78 -17.16
N LYS A 44 15.64 32.10 -17.40
CA LYS A 44 15.35 33.11 -16.37
C LYS A 44 13.96 32.89 -15.77
N SER A 45 12.94 32.69 -16.59
CA SER A 45 11.56 32.45 -16.17
C SER A 45 11.43 31.18 -15.32
N ARG A 46 12.06 30.07 -15.73
CA ARG A 46 12.13 28.84 -14.92
C ARG A 46 12.76 29.07 -13.55
N LYS A 47 13.82 29.89 -13.46
CA LYS A 47 14.43 30.24 -12.18
C LYS A 47 13.47 31.04 -11.30
N THR A 48 12.76 32.03 -11.87
CA THR A 48 11.75 32.80 -11.14
C THR A 48 10.58 31.95 -10.66
N LEU A 49 10.14 30.98 -11.48
CA LEU A 49 9.10 30.02 -11.12
C LEU A 49 9.56 29.10 -9.98
N ALA A 50 10.79 28.59 -10.04
CA ALA A 50 11.36 27.79 -8.96
C ALA A 50 11.47 28.59 -7.64
N GLU A 51 11.83 29.87 -7.70
CA GLU A 51 11.81 30.77 -6.55
C GLU A 51 10.39 31.01 -6.03
N HIS A 52 9.40 31.20 -6.91
CA HIS A 52 7.99 31.34 -6.55
C HIS A 52 7.45 30.09 -5.85
N THR A 53 7.76 28.90 -6.38
CA THR A 53 7.41 27.61 -5.76
C THR A 53 8.11 27.41 -4.41
N LYS A 54 9.37 27.87 -4.28
CA LYS A 54 10.09 27.83 -2.99
C LYS A 54 9.49 28.79 -1.96
N ARG A 55 9.06 29.99 -2.38
CA ARG A 55 8.35 30.96 -1.51
C ARG A 55 7.00 30.39 -1.08
N PHE A 56 6.24 29.82 -2.00
CA PHE A 56 4.97 29.15 -1.70
C PHE A 56 5.13 28.03 -0.67
N ARG A 57 6.16 27.18 -0.81
CA ARG A 57 6.45 26.11 0.15
C ARG A 57 6.75 26.62 1.56
N LYS A 58 7.30 27.84 1.67
CA LYS A 58 7.65 28.49 2.94
C LYS A 58 6.49 29.26 3.59
N LEU A 59 5.38 29.50 2.89
CA LEU A 59 4.21 30.16 3.46
C LEU A 59 3.59 29.30 4.57
N ALA A 60 2.92 29.96 5.52
CA ALA A 60 2.08 29.28 6.50
C ALA A 60 0.86 28.64 5.80
N ASP A 61 0.32 27.56 6.36
CA ASP A 61 -0.75 26.79 5.71
C ASP A 61 -2.04 27.61 5.51
N ALA A 62 -2.29 28.59 6.38
CA ALA A 62 -3.40 29.54 6.24
C ALA A 62 -3.28 30.41 4.96
N ASP A 63 -2.05 30.78 4.56
CA ASP A 63 -1.80 31.68 3.44
C ASP A 63 -1.59 30.93 2.11
N LYS A 64 -1.34 29.62 2.16
CA LYS A 64 -1.11 28.79 0.96
C LYS A 64 -2.32 28.77 0.04
N VAL A 65 -3.53 28.62 0.58
CA VAL A 65 -4.76 28.57 -0.22
C VAL A 65 -4.92 29.85 -1.05
N ALA A 66 -4.62 31.01 -0.46
CA ALA A 66 -4.66 32.30 -1.15
C ALA A 66 -3.55 32.46 -2.21
N ALA A 67 -2.41 31.78 -2.05
CA ALA A 67 -1.27 31.83 -2.97
C ALA A 67 -1.32 30.78 -4.10
N ILE A 68 -2.21 29.78 -4.04
CA ILE A 68 -2.36 28.77 -5.10
C ILE A 68 -2.72 29.40 -6.47
N PRO A 69 -3.70 30.33 -6.57
CA PRO A 69 -4.07 30.91 -7.86
C PRO A 69 -2.92 31.65 -8.56
N SER A 70 -2.09 32.37 -7.81
CA SER A 70 -0.93 33.08 -8.38
C SER A 70 0.15 32.11 -8.83
N LEU A 71 0.39 31.04 -8.06
CA LEU A 71 1.34 29.99 -8.43
C LEU A 71 0.89 29.24 -9.68
N LEU A 72 -0.38 28.85 -9.74
CA LEU A 72 -0.95 28.17 -10.90
C LEU A 72 -0.85 29.04 -12.16
N LYS A 73 -1.16 30.33 -12.04
CA LYS A 73 -1.02 31.28 -13.14
C LYS A 73 0.43 31.39 -13.64
N ALA A 74 1.41 31.41 -12.73
CA ALA A 74 2.82 31.43 -13.10
C ALA A 74 3.25 30.14 -13.83
N TYR A 75 2.76 28.98 -13.41
CA TYR A 75 2.99 27.71 -14.14
C TYR A 75 2.32 27.70 -15.52
N GLN A 76 1.08 28.20 -15.62
CA GLN A 76 0.37 28.32 -16.89
C GLN A 76 1.12 29.23 -17.87
N GLU A 77 1.59 30.39 -17.42
CA GLU A 77 2.37 31.33 -18.23
C GLU A 77 3.69 30.71 -18.72
N GLU A 78 4.40 29.93 -17.89
CA GLU A 78 5.61 29.21 -18.32
C GLU A 78 5.30 28.11 -19.36
N ILE A 79 4.21 27.36 -19.18
CA ILE A 79 3.78 26.35 -20.16
C ILE A 79 3.42 27.03 -21.48
N ASP A 80 2.63 28.09 -21.45
CA ASP A 80 2.20 28.81 -22.65
C ASP A 80 3.40 29.42 -23.41
N THR A 81 4.36 30.00 -22.70
CA THR A 81 5.58 30.54 -23.30
C THR A 81 6.48 29.44 -23.87
N LEU A 82 6.58 28.29 -23.21
CA LEU A 82 7.31 27.13 -23.71
C LEU A 82 6.68 26.57 -24.99
N THR A 83 5.35 26.43 -25.03
CA THR A 83 4.61 25.99 -26.21
C THR A 83 4.75 26.99 -27.36
N LYS A 84 4.71 28.30 -27.10
CA LYS A 84 4.96 29.33 -28.12
C LYS A 84 6.37 29.24 -28.70
N ARG A 85 7.39 29.02 -27.86
CA ARG A 85 8.78 28.84 -28.31
C ARG A 85 8.93 27.60 -29.19
N ALA A 86 8.35 26.47 -28.80
CA ALA A 86 8.40 25.23 -29.57
C ALA A 86 7.73 25.41 -30.95
N LYS A 87 6.53 26.01 -30.98
CA LYS A 87 5.85 26.32 -32.26
C LYS A 87 6.67 27.27 -33.13
N TYR A 88 7.32 28.27 -32.53
CA TYR A 88 8.18 29.20 -33.27
C TYR A 88 9.39 28.48 -33.90
N SER A 89 10.08 27.62 -33.14
CA SER A 89 11.23 26.85 -33.66
C SER A 89 10.81 25.86 -34.74
N ASP A 90 9.70 25.16 -34.55
CA ASP A 90 9.21 24.18 -35.51
C ASP A 90 8.79 24.86 -36.81
N ASN A 91 8.07 25.99 -36.71
CA ASN A 91 7.67 26.76 -37.89
C ASN A 91 8.88 27.34 -38.64
N ALA A 92 9.89 27.86 -37.93
CA ALA A 92 11.11 28.35 -38.55
C ALA A 92 11.87 27.23 -39.27
N PHE A 93 11.97 26.06 -38.65
CA PHE A 93 12.59 24.89 -39.26
C PHE A 93 11.83 24.42 -40.50
N PHE A 94 10.51 24.21 -40.42
CA PHE A 94 9.72 23.74 -41.56
C PHE A 94 9.69 24.75 -42.72
N ALA A 95 9.67 26.05 -42.40
CA ALA A 95 9.73 27.10 -43.42
C ALA A 95 11.03 27.04 -44.23
N LEU A 96 12.16 26.72 -43.60
CA LEU A 96 13.44 26.52 -44.29
C LEU A 96 13.49 25.16 -45.00
N TYR A 97 13.13 24.09 -44.30
CA TYR A 97 13.17 22.72 -44.81
C TYR A 97 12.38 22.57 -46.10
N LYS A 98 11.16 23.11 -46.15
CA LYS A 98 10.31 23.02 -47.34
C LYS A 98 10.98 23.62 -48.58
N VAL A 99 11.54 24.83 -48.44
CA VAL A 99 12.14 25.54 -49.58
C VAL A 99 13.49 24.95 -49.98
N LEU A 100 14.24 24.37 -49.04
CA LEU A 100 15.48 23.63 -49.37
C LEU A 100 15.19 22.25 -49.98
N TYR A 101 14.12 21.58 -49.55
CA TYR A 101 13.72 20.29 -50.11
C TYR A 101 13.24 20.42 -51.56
N GLU A 102 12.56 21.53 -51.88
CA GLU A 102 12.13 21.86 -53.25
C GLU A 102 13.29 22.40 -54.12
N ALA A 103 14.47 22.63 -53.56
CA ALA A 103 15.60 23.19 -54.29
C ALA A 103 16.29 22.16 -55.20
N PRO A 104 16.56 22.50 -56.47
CA PRO A 104 17.34 21.66 -57.35
C PRO A 104 18.81 21.66 -56.92
N ASP A 105 19.41 20.47 -56.90
CA ASP A 105 20.81 20.27 -56.54
C ASP A 105 21.73 21.10 -57.47
N PRO A 106 22.56 22.01 -56.92
CA PRO A 106 23.47 22.82 -57.71
C PRO A 106 24.68 22.05 -58.24
N VAL A 107 25.07 20.92 -57.64
CA VAL A 107 26.34 20.23 -57.97
C VAL A 107 26.38 19.74 -59.43
N PRO A 108 25.36 19.04 -59.96
CA PRO A 108 25.37 18.58 -61.35
C PRO A 108 25.44 19.73 -62.37
N ALA A 109 24.89 20.89 -62.04
CA ALA A 109 24.95 22.07 -62.90
C ALA A 109 26.35 22.72 -62.87
N LEU A 110 26.97 22.83 -61.69
CA LEU A 110 28.32 23.38 -61.52
C LEU A 110 29.38 22.50 -62.20
N ASP A 111 29.29 21.17 -62.06
CA ASP A 111 30.18 20.23 -62.75
C ASP A 111 30.09 20.38 -64.27
N ALA A 112 28.88 20.51 -64.78
CA ALA A 112 28.66 20.69 -66.21
C ALA A 112 29.17 22.06 -66.73
N ALA A 113 29.23 23.10 -65.87
CA ALA A 113 29.88 24.37 -66.20
C ALA A 113 31.41 24.27 -66.21
N LEU A 114 32.01 23.57 -65.23
CA LEU A 114 33.47 23.37 -65.14
C LEU A 114 34.01 22.54 -66.31
N LEU A 115 33.26 21.52 -66.75
CA LEU A 115 33.59 20.73 -67.94
C LEU A 115 33.54 21.56 -69.24
N LEU A 116 32.75 22.63 -69.26
CA LEU A 116 32.62 23.53 -70.40
C LEU A 116 33.74 24.58 -70.45
N ASP A 117 34.23 25.03 -69.30
CA ASP A 117 35.38 25.95 -69.20
C ASP A 117 36.69 25.24 -69.61
N SER A 118 36.83 23.97 -69.23
CA SER A 118 37.95 23.12 -69.64
C SER A 118 37.94 22.70 -71.12
N SER A 119 36.87 23.00 -71.87
CA SER A 119 36.74 22.65 -73.30
C SER A 119 37.04 23.80 -74.28
N ILE A 120 37.54 24.96 -73.81
CA ILE A 120 37.87 26.12 -74.67
C ILE A 120 39.36 26.09 -75.03
N PRO A 121 39.77 25.81 -76.29
CA PRO A 121 41.16 25.93 -76.71
C PRO A 121 41.49 27.42 -76.94
N ALA A 122 42.49 27.94 -76.22
CA ALA A 122 43.08 29.24 -76.51
C ALA A 122 43.68 29.26 -77.93
N ALA A 123 43.21 30.18 -78.76
CA ALA A 123 43.69 30.39 -80.13
C ALA A 123 44.97 31.27 -80.17
N VAL A 124 45.71 31.18 -81.29
CA VAL A 124 46.70 32.13 -81.91
C VAL A 124 48.14 31.52 -82.06
N PRO A 125 48.91 31.78 -83.17
CA PRO A 125 49.11 30.82 -84.26
C PRO A 125 50.60 30.66 -84.70
N SER A 126 50.78 29.94 -85.81
CA SER A 126 51.96 29.53 -86.59
C SER A 126 53.20 30.45 -86.67
N THR A 127 54.40 29.84 -86.68
CA THR A 127 55.53 30.18 -87.60
C THR A 127 56.62 29.11 -87.60
N SER A 128 57.18 28.85 -88.78
CA SER A 128 58.03 27.73 -89.18
C SER A 128 59.54 27.98 -89.00
N SER A 129 60.32 26.89 -89.14
CA SER A 129 61.75 26.78 -89.46
C SER A 129 62.82 26.82 -88.34
N SER A 130 62.82 25.83 -87.44
CA SER A 130 64.02 25.47 -86.62
C SER A 130 64.08 23.97 -86.25
N ASP A 131 63.74 23.09 -87.20
CA ASP A 131 63.24 21.72 -86.93
C ASP A 131 64.24 20.59 -86.64
N LYS A 132 65.56 20.83 -86.47
CA LYS A 132 66.49 19.70 -86.23
C LYS A 132 67.29 19.71 -84.94
N VAL A 133 67.55 20.87 -84.34
CA VAL A 133 68.27 20.96 -83.05
C VAL A 133 67.31 21.26 -81.88
N ALA A 134 66.25 22.03 -82.12
CA ALA A 134 65.18 22.20 -81.15
C ALA A 134 64.33 20.92 -80.99
N SER A 135 64.22 20.10 -82.05
CA SER A 135 63.50 18.83 -82.01
C SER A 135 64.19 17.82 -81.08
N THR A 136 65.52 17.77 -81.03
CA THR A 136 66.24 16.84 -80.12
C THR A 136 66.12 17.27 -78.65
N ASP A 137 66.18 18.56 -78.36
CA ASP A 137 65.99 19.08 -77.00
C ASP A 137 64.53 19.03 -76.53
N LEU A 138 63.58 19.26 -77.44
CA LEU A 138 62.15 19.06 -77.18
C LEU A 138 61.85 17.58 -76.96
N VAL A 139 62.40 16.68 -77.75
CA VAL A 139 62.28 15.22 -77.55
C VAL A 139 62.90 14.80 -76.22
N ALA A 140 64.03 15.39 -75.80
CA ALA A 140 64.62 15.11 -74.49
C ALA A 140 63.78 15.66 -73.32
N LYS A 141 63.15 16.83 -73.48
CA LYS A 141 62.20 17.41 -72.51
C LYS A 141 60.92 16.58 -72.43
N LEU A 142 60.32 16.24 -73.56
CA LEU A 142 59.14 15.37 -73.63
C LEU A 142 59.42 13.98 -73.05
N ARG A 143 60.63 13.43 -73.23
CA ARG A 143 61.03 12.17 -72.57
C ARG A 143 61.17 12.32 -71.06
N ARG A 144 61.67 13.46 -70.57
CA ARG A 144 61.72 13.76 -69.12
C ARG A 144 60.33 13.98 -68.53
N GLU A 145 59.45 14.67 -69.24
CA GLU A 145 58.05 14.86 -68.85
C GLU A 145 57.30 13.52 -68.87
N LEU A 146 57.49 12.69 -69.90
CA LEU A 146 56.94 11.33 -69.93
C LEU A 146 57.46 10.47 -68.76
N ALA A 147 58.76 10.54 -68.44
CA ALA A 147 59.31 9.82 -67.29
C ALA A 147 58.77 10.37 -65.95
N SER A 148 58.54 11.67 -65.84
CA SER A 148 57.89 12.31 -64.69
C SER A 148 56.45 11.82 -64.54
N TYR A 149 55.67 11.85 -65.64
CA TYR A 149 54.30 11.35 -65.66
C TYR A 149 54.25 9.85 -65.35
N GLU A 150 55.17 9.05 -65.87
CA GLU A 150 55.21 7.61 -65.61
C GLU A 150 55.53 7.31 -64.13
N ALA A 151 56.39 8.12 -63.49
CA ALA A 151 56.63 8.05 -62.04
C ALA A 151 55.41 8.52 -61.22
N GLU A 152 54.71 9.57 -61.66
CA GLU A 152 53.47 10.03 -61.04
C GLU A 152 52.35 8.98 -61.17
N PHE A 153 52.20 8.35 -62.33
CA PHE A 153 51.26 7.25 -62.55
C PHE A 153 51.58 6.04 -61.68
N ALA A 154 52.87 5.70 -61.50
CA ALA A 154 53.28 4.65 -60.59
C ALA A 154 52.93 4.98 -59.13
N SER A 155 53.12 6.24 -58.72
CA SER A 155 52.74 6.74 -57.39
C SER A 155 51.23 6.72 -57.18
N LEU A 156 50.44 7.22 -58.15
CA LEU A 156 48.98 7.20 -58.12
C LEU A 156 48.45 5.77 -58.07
N LYS A 157 49.03 4.84 -58.83
CA LYS A 157 48.64 3.43 -58.79
C LYS A 157 48.96 2.78 -57.43
N ASN A 158 50.05 3.16 -56.78
CA ASN A 158 50.36 2.72 -55.42
C ASN A 158 49.36 3.30 -54.42
N GLN A 159 49.02 4.58 -54.56
CA GLN A 159 47.99 5.22 -53.75
C GLN A 159 46.61 4.55 -53.93
N ASP A 160 46.21 4.21 -55.16
CA ASP A 160 44.98 3.44 -55.43
C ASP A 160 44.96 2.08 -54.72
N ILE A 161 46.11 1.39 -54.65
CA ILE A 161 46.22 0.12 -53.91
C ILE A 161 46.04 0.38 -52.41
N THR A 162 46.62 1.45 -51.87
CA THR A 162 46.45 1.81 -50.45
C THR A 162 45.01 2.23 -50.13
N ILE A 163 44.36 2.97 -51.02
CA ILE A 163 42.96 3.38 -50.88
C ILE A 163 42.07 2.14 -50.85
N ARG A 164 42.23 1.20 -51.80
CA ARG A 164 41.46 -0.06 -51.79
C ARG A 164 41.68 -0.88 -50.53
N ASN A 165 42.90 -0.92 -49.99
CA ASN A 165 43.18 -1.63 -48.74
C ASN A 165 42.52 -0.94 -47.53
N LEU A 166 42.53 0.39 -47.50
CA LEU A 166 41.83 1.18 -46.47
C LEU A 166 40.31 1.02 -46.58
N GLU A 167 39.75 1.06 -47.78
CA GLU A 167 38.33 0.79 -48.05
C GLU A 167 37.95 -0.63 -47.62
N ALA A 168 38.74 -1.64 -47.96
CA ALA A 168 38.52 -3.01 -47.51
C ALA A 168 38.59 -3.15 -45.98
N LYS A 169 39.50 -2.43 -45.33
CA LYS A 169 39.62 -2.41 -43.87
C LYS A 169 38.45 -1.68 -43.21
N LEU A 170 37.98 -0.58 -43.79
CA LEU A 170 36.78 0.13 -43.32
C LEU A 170 35.55 -0.76 -43.44
N ALA A 171 35.33 -1.38 -44.61
CA ALA A 171 34.24 -2.33 -44.81
C ALA A 171 34.30 -3.51 -43.83
N ALA A 172 35.49 -4.05 -43.54
CA ALA A 172 35.65 -5.11 -42.54
C ALA A 172 35.36 -4.64 -41.11
N MET A 173 35.72 -3.40 -40.75
CA MET A 173 35.37 -2.84 -39.44
C MET A 173 33.86 -2.58 -39.31
N GLU A 174 33.23 -2.07 -40.37
CA GLU A 174 31.78 -1.85 -40.44
C GLU A 174 31.02 -3.17 -40.27
N ASP A 175 31.37 -4.21 -41.03
CA ASP A 175 30.78 -5.55 -40.97
C ASP A 175 31.01 -6.22 -39.59
N ASN A 176 32.18 -6.04 -38.97
CA ASN A 176 32.41 -6.50 -37.59
C ASN A 176 31.53 -5.75 -36.57
N MET A 177 31.34 -4.44 -36.76
CA MET A 177 30.51 -3.63 -35.87
C MET A 177 29.02 -3.96 -36.04
N GLU A 178 28.57 -4.20 -37.26
CA GLU A 178 27.22 -4.66 -37.58
C GLU A 178 26.93 -6.02 -36.93
N ARG A 179 27.83 -7.00 -37.06
CA ARG A 179 27.70 -8.29 -36.36
C ARG A 179 27.65 -8.13 -34.84
N GLN A 180 28.45 -7.24 -34.26
CA GLN A 180 28.39 -7.00 -32.81
C GLN A 180 27.06 -6.38 -32.38
N VAL A 181 26.51 -5.47 -33.17
CA VAL A 181 25.18 -4.90 -32.94
C VAL A 181 24.13 -6.00 -33.05
N GLU A 182 24.18 -6.84 -34.08
CA GLU A 182 23.24 -7.93 -34.29
C GLU A 182 23.27 -8.94 -33.13
N ILE A 183 24.45 -9.35 -32.67
CA ILE A 183 24.60 -10.26 -31.51
C ILE A 183 24.01 -9.62 -30.24
N LYS A 184 24.26 -8.32 -30.01
CA LYS A 184 23.72 -7.62 -28.83
C LYS A 184 22.20 -7.47 -28.90
N VAL A 185 21.65 -7.15 -30.07
CA VAL A 185 20.21 -7.07 -30.30
C VAL A 185 19.58 -8.45 -30.10
N GLN A 186 20.16 -9.50 -30.67
CA GLN A 186 19.65 -10.86 -30.52
C GLN A 186 19.71 -11.35 -29.06
N ALA A 187 20.78 -11.03 -28.33
CA ALA A 187 20.87 -11.33 -26.90
C ALA A 187 19.78 -10.59 -26.10
N ARG A 188 19.58 -9.29 -26.36
CA ARG A 188 18.50 -8.51 -25.72
C ARG A 188 17.10 -9.05 -26.06
N CYS A 189 16.86 -9.44 -27.31
CA CYS A 189 15.59 -10.07 -27.70
C CYS A 189 15.35 -11.37 -26.94
N ARG A 190 16.36 -12.24 -26.84
CA ARG A 190 16.26 -13.50 -26.06
C ARG A 190 16.02 -13.23 -24.57
N ASP A 191 16.70 -12.25 -23.99
CA ASP A 191 16.47 -11.85 -22.60
C ASP A 191 15.02 -11.39 -22.39
N VAL A 192 14.51 -10.52 -23.27
CA VAL A 192 13.12 -10.04 -23.22
C VAL A 192 12.15 -11.21 -23.36
N GLU A 193 12.33 -12.10 -24.34
CA GLU A 193 11.49 -13.29 -24.50
C GLU A 193 11.49 -14.17 -23.24
N ASN A 194 12.65 -14.39 -22.62
CA ASN A 194 12.75 -15.18 -21.40
C ASN A 194 12.04 -14.50 -20.22
N THR A 195 12.14 -13.17 -20.11
CA THR A 195 11.39 -12.44 -19.07
C THR A 195 9.89 -12.47 -19.29
N LEU A 196 9.42 -12.45 -20.55
CA LEU A 196 8.01 -12.58 -20.90
C LEU A 196 7.50 -13.99 -20.59
N ARG A 197 8.22 -15.03 -21.01
CA ARG A 197 7.87 -16.43 -20.68
C ARG A 197 7.82 -16.68 -19.17
N ALA A 198 8.75 -16.12 -18.41
CA ALA A 198 8.74 -16.24 -16.95
C ALA A 198 7.51 -15.54 -16.34
N ARG A 199 7.17 -14.33 -16.80
CA ARG A 199 5.96 -13.61 -16.36
C ARG A 199 4.68 -14.35 -16.72
N GLU A 200 4.60 -14.94 -17.91
CA GLU A 200 3.45 -15.77 -18.32
C GLU A 200 3.29 -16.99 -17.42
N ALA A 201 4.38 -17.66 -17.06
CA ALA A 201 4.36 -18.79 -16.13
C ALA A 201 3.90 -18.36 -14.73
N ASP A 202 4.40 -17.22 -14.22
CA ASP A 202 3.99 -16.68 -12.92
C ASP A 202 2.49 -16.31 -12.92
N LEU A 203 2.01 -15.64 -13.98
CA LEU A 203 0.59 -15.31 -14.12
C LEU A 203 -0.30 -16.55 -14.17
N ALA A 204 0.12 -17.61 -14.86
CA ALA A 204 -0.60 -18.88 -14.89
C ALA A 204 -0.67 -19.54 -13.51
N LEU A 205 0.40 -19.47 -12.71
CA LEU A 205 0.41 -19.96 -11.33
C LEU A 205 -0.51 -19.13 -10.43
N TYR A 206 -0.50 -17.80 -10.57
CA TYR A 206 -1.41 -16.92 -9.82
C TYR A 206 -2.88 -17.19 -10.16
N GLN A 207 -3.21 -17.39 -11.43
CA GLN A 207 -4.56 -17.77 -11.85
C GLN A 207 -4.98 -19.11 -11.23
N GLN A 208 -4.09 -20.12 -11.27
CA GLN A 208 -4.38 -21.41 -10.65
C GLN A 208 -4.59 -21.31 -9.14
N GLN A 209 -3.82 -20.46 -8.45
CA GLN A 209 -4.01 -20.22 -7.02
C GLN A 209 -5.33 -19.50 -6.73
N ALA A 210 -5.67 -18.48 -7.52
CA ALA A 210 -6.95 -17.77 -7.40
C ALA A 210 -8.13 -18.74 -7.58
N ASP A 211 -8.10 -19.57 -8.61
CA ASP A 211 -9.14 -20.59 -8.86
C ASP A 211 -9.29 -21.56 -7.70
N ARG A 212 -8.17 -22.01 -7.11
CA ARG A 212 -8.20 -22.86 -5.90
C ARG A 212 -8.83 -22.16 -4.70
N THR A 213 -8.51 -20.89 -4.46
CA THR A 213 -9.12 -20.14 -3.35
C THR A 213 -10.61 -19.91 -3.54
N VAL A 214 -11.05 -19.65 -4.77
CA VAL A 214 -12.47 -19.52 -5.11
C VAL A 214 -13.19 -20.86 -4.92
N MET A 215 -12.56 -21.97 -5.34
CA MET A 215 -13.12 -23.31 -5.12
C MET A 215 -13.28 -23.62 -3.63
N GLN A 216 -12.25 -23.35 -2.81
CA GLN A 216 -12.31 -23.53 -1.36
C GLN A 216 -13.38 -22.65 -0.69
N ALA A 217 -13.54 -21.40 -1.15
CA ALA A 217 -14.57 -20.51 -0.63
C ALA A 217 -15.99 -21.00 -1.00
N ARG A 218 -16.15 -21.59 -2.19
CA ARG A 218 -17.42 -22.21 -2.62
C ARG A 218 -17.74 -23.45 -1.78
N GLU A 219 -16.76 -24.32 -1.55
CA GLU A 219 -16.92 -25.50 -0.70
C GLU A 219 -17.30 -25.11 0.74
N ALA A 220 -16.59 -24.16 1.34
CA ALA A 220 -16.90 -23.68 2.69
C ALA A 220 -18.29 -23.03 2.79
N ARG A 221 -18.74 -22.34 1.74
CA ARG A 221 -20.12 -21.82 1.65
C ARG A 221 -21.13 -22.95 1.64
N ASP A 222 -20.89 -23.98 0.83
CA ASP A 222 -21.81 -25.11 0.69
C ASP A 222 -21.90 -25.92 1.99
N ASP A 223 -20.77 -26.11 2.69
CA ASP A 223 -20.73 -26.72 4.02
C ASP A 223 -21.50 -25.91 5.06
N ALA A 224 -21.35 -24.58 5.06
CA ALA A 224 -22.10 -23.69 5.96
C ALA A 224 -23.61 -23.72 5.68
N LEU A 225 -24.01 -23.77 4.41
CA LEU A 225 -25.42 -23.92 4.03
C LEU A 225 -25.97 -25.28 4.50
N ALA A 226 -25.22 -26.36 4.34
CA ALA A 226 -25.61 -27.68 4.82
C ALA A 226 -25.77 -27.71 6.36
N GLN A 227 -24.88 -27.06 7.10
CA GLN A 227 -24.99 -26.92 8.56
C GLN A 227 -26.22 -26.09 8.98
N LEU A 228 -26.51 -25.00 8.28
CA LEU A 228 -27.70 -24.19 8.53
C LEU A 228 -28.99 -24.99 8.28
N ASP A 229 -29.04 -25.80 7.24
CA ASP A 229 -30.20 -26.65 6.96
C ASP A 229 -30.37 -27.75 8.02
N LEU A 230 -29.27 -28.33 8.52
CA LEU A 230 -29.31 -29.25 9.66
C LEU A 230 -29.86 -28.57 10.92
N MET A 231 -29.33 -27.40 11.28
CA MET A 231 -29.80 -26.64 12.43
C MET A 231 -31.28 -26.22 12.30
N ARG A 232 -31.73 -25.84 11.10
CA ARG A 232 -33.14 -25.54 10.84
C ARG A 232 -34.03 -26.76 11.07
N SER A 233 -33.58 -27.94 10.66
CA SER A 233 -34.29 -29.20 10.89
C SER A 233 -34.39 -29.51 12.39
N GLU A 234 -33.29 -29.38 13.13
CA GLU A 234 -33.26 -29.59 14.58
C GLU A 234 -34.15 -28.59 15.33
N LEU A 235 -34.11 -27.31 14.97
CA LEU A 235 -35.00 -26.28 15.54
C LEU A 235 -36.47 -26.59 15.27
N LEU A 236 -36.79 -27.06 14.06
CA LEU A 236 -38.15 -27.46 13.72
C LEU A 236 -38.60 -28.67 14.55
N HIS A 237 -37.71 -29.63 14.79
CA HIS A 237 -38.00 -30.79 15.64
C HIS A 237 -38.22 -30.38 17.11
N VAL A 238 -37.37 -29.52 17.67
CA VAL A 238 -37.53 -28.99 19.03
C VAL A 238 -38.84 -28.19 19.16
N LYS A 239 -39.16 -27.38 18.15
CA LYS A 239 -40.42 -26.64 18.10
C LYS A 239 -41.62 -27.59 18.09
N GLN A 240 -41.60 -28.63 17.26
CA GLN A 240 -42.66 -29.64 17.24
C GLN A 240 -42.82 -30.35 18.58
N GLN A 241 -41.71 -30.68 19.27
CA GLN A 241 -41.76 -31.26 20.61
C GLN A 241 -42.36 -30.30 21.64
N ALA A 242 -41.98 -29.02 21.61
CA ALA A 242 -42.55 -28.01 22.50
C ALA A 242 -44.05 -27.80 22.25
N ASP A 243 -44.47 -27.69 20.99
CA ASP A 243 -45.88 -27.59 20.59
C ASP A 243 -46.67 -28.82 21.06
N HIS A 244 -46.09 -30.03 20.96
CA HIS A 244 -46.70 -31.24 21.49
C HIS A 244 -46.85 -31.21 23.02
N VAL A 245 -45.82 -30.78 23.76
CA VAL A 245 -45.88 -30.68 25.23
C VAL A 245 -46.94 -29.65 25.66
N LEU A 246 -46.99 -28.50 25.00
CA LEU A 246 -48.02 -27.48 25.24
C LEU A 246 -49.42 -28.02 24.95
N ALA A 247 -49.61 -28.76 23.86
CA ALA A 247 -50.88 -29.39 23.54
C ALA A 247 -51.30 -30.42 24.62
N THR A 248 -50.36 -31.24 25.09
CA THR A 248 -50.65 -32.19 26.19
C THR A 248 -50.98 -31.50 27.50
N GLN A 249 -50.24 -30.45 27.89
CA GLN A 249 -50.53 -29.66 29.10
C GLN A 249 -51.88 -28.94 29.00
N SER A 250 -52.22 -28.42 27.82
CA SER A 250 -53.55 -27.83 27.58
C SER A 250 -54.66 -28.88 27.74
N SER A 251 -54.46 -30.11 27.26
CA SER A 251 -55.42 -31.20 27.44
C SER A 251 -55.55 -31.61 28.91
N GLU A 252 -54.43 -31.71 29.63
CA GLU A 252 -54.41 -32.06 31.06
C GLU A 252 -55.10 -30.99 31.91
N THR A 253 -54.80 -29.70 31.69
CA THR A 253 -55.45 -28.59 32.39
C THR A 253 -56.94 -28.53 32.11
N GLN A 254 -57.37 -28.83 30.87
CA GLN A 254 -58.79 -28.95 30.53
C GLN A 254 -59.45 -30.14 31.24
N SER A 255 -58.77 -31.28 31.37
CA SER A 255 -59.26 -32.42 32.14
C SER A 255 -59.40 -32.08 33.63
N LEU A 256 -58.40 -31.43 34.23
CA LEU A 256 -58.42 -31.00 35.62
C LEU A 256 -59.53 -29.96 35.88
N LEU A 257 -59.76 -29.04 34.96
CA LEU A 257 -60.88 -28.11 35.02
C LEU A 257 -62.23 -28.84 35.00
N ASN A 258 -62.38 -29.85 34.16
CA ASN A 258 -63.59 -30.67 34.12
C ASN A 258 -63.81 -31.45 35.43
N ASP A 259 -62.75 -32.04 35.99
CA ASP A 259 -62.81 -32.74 37.28
C ASP A 259 -63.10 -31.78 38.44
N LEU A 260 -62.51 -30.58 38.44
CA LEU A 260 -62.82 -29.52 39.40
C LEU A 260 -64.30 -29.12 39.34
N ASN A 261 -64.83 -28.89 38.13
CA ASN A 261 -66.25 -28.60 37.93
C ASN A 261 -67.14 -29.74 38.42
N ARG A 262 -66.73 -31.00 38.21
CA ARG A 262 -67.47 -32.18 38.70
C ARG A 262 -67.46 -32.26 40.22
N CYS A 263 -66.31 -32.08 40.85
CA CYS A 263 -66.16 -32.02 42.30
C CYS A 263 -67.00 -30.89 42.89
N HIS A 264 -66.96 -29.70 42.30
CA HIS A 264 -67.78 -28.57 42.72
C HIS A 264 -69.28 -28.89 42.63
N GLY A 265 -69.73 -29.55 41.55
CA GLY A 265 -71.10 -30.04 41.42
C GLY A 265 -71.50 -31.02 42.55
N ILE A 266 -70.63 -31.99 42.85
CA ILE A 266 -70.84 -32.95 43.95
C ILE A 266 -70.82 -32.24 45.31
N GLU A 267 -70.02 -31.20 45.49
CA GLU A 267 -69.90 -30.45 46.72
C GLU A 267 -71.15 -29.61 46.98
N LEU A 268 -71.71 -28.96 45.95
CA LEU A 268 -73.00 -28.29 45.99
C LEU A 268 -74.14 -29.29 46.30
N GLU A 269 -74.11 -30.48 45.70
CA GLU A 269 -75.07 -31.54 46.00
C GLU A 269 -74.95 -32.02 47.46
N ASN A 270 -73.73 -32.24 47.95
CA ASN A 270 -73.48 -32.59 49.35
C ASN A 270 -73.91 -31.48 50.31
N GLN A 271 -73.70 -30.21 49.97
CA GLN A 271 -74.21 -29.09 50.76
C GLN A 271 -75.73 -29.12 50.80
N ARG A 272 -76.39 -29.30 49.66
CA ARG A 272 -77.86 -29.44 49.59
C ARG A 272 -78.35 -30.62 50.43
N LEU A 273 -77.71 -31.78 50.34
CA LEU A 273 -78.03 -32.96 51.15
C LEU A 273 -77.77 -32.71 52.64
N ARG A 274 -76.71 -32.00 53.02
CA ARG A 274 -76.46 -31.59 54.41
C ARG A 274 -77.49 -30.62 54.93
N ASP A 275 -77.94 -29.67 54.12
CA ASP A 275 -79.00 -28.73 54.50
C ASP A 275 -80.34 -29.44 54.65
N GLN A 276 -80.64 -30.39 53.75
CA GLN A 276 -81.78 -31.30 53.89
C GLN A 276 -81.67 -32.16 55.16
N LEU A 277 -80.51 -32.76 55.42
CA LEU A 277 -80.28 -33.55 56.62
C LEU A 277 -80.35 -32.68 57.87
N ARG A 278 -79.82 -31.44 57.87
CA ARG A 278 -79.91 -30.52 59.00
C ARG A 278 -81.36 -30.08 59.24
N SER A 279 -82.16 -29.93 58.20
CA SER A 279 -83.61 -29.70 58.31
C SER A 279 -84.39 -30.91 58.86
N LEU A 280 -83.94 -32.13 58.55
CA LEU A 280 -84.49 -33.38 59.07
C LEU A 280 -83.98 -33.69 60.49
N SER A 281 -82.72 -33.37 60.81
CA SER A 281 -82.10 -33.52 62.13
C SER A 281 -82.58 -32.45 63.11
N SER A 282 -83.07 -31.30 62.63
CA SER A 282 -83.86 -30.38 63.48
C SER A 282 -85.23 -30.96 63.87
N SER A 283 -85.65 -32.10 63.30
CA SER A 283 -86.85 -32.83 63.68
C SER A 283 -86.61 -33.96 64.69
N ASP A 284 -85.36 -34.38 64.94
CA ASP A 284 -85.04 -35.48 65.88
C ASP A 284 -83.83 -35.12 66.75
N PHE A 285 -84.09 -34.43 67.85
CA PHE A 285 -83.14 -34.25 68.94
C PHE A 285 -83.19 -35.46 69.87
N ALA A 286 -82.50 -36.54 69.53
CA ALA A 286 -82.04 -37.54 70.50
C ALA A 286 -81.11 -38.58 69.86
N ALA A 287 -80.05 -38.91 70.60
CA ALA A 287 -79.28 -40.14 70.57
C ALA A 287 -77.96 -40.15 69.77
N SER A 288 -76.90 -40.39 70.57
CA SER A 288 -75.81 -41.34 70.32
C SER A 288 -74.41 -40.74 70.19
N GLN A 289 -73.81 -40.58 71.39
CA GLN A 289 -72.45 -41.06 71.67
C GLN A 289 -72.21 -42.45 71.07
N SER A 290 -71.02 -42.67 70.52
CA SER A 290 -70.20 -43.91 70.54
C SER A 290 -69.52 -44.18 69.19
N PHE A 291 -68.25 -43.79 69.06
CA PHE A 291 -67.22 -44.54 68.33
C PHE A 291 -65.85 -43.89 68.55
N GLN A 292 -65.29 -44.07 69.73
CA GLN A 292 -63.90 -43.71 70.03
C GLN A 292 -63.29 -44.82 70.87
N HIS A 293 -62.74 -45.82 70.19
CA HIS A 293 -61.62 -46.63 70.63
C HIS A 293 -61.40 -47.67 69.54
N HIS A 294 -60.29 -47.62 68.81
CA HIS A 294 -59.47 -48.78 68.39
C HIS A 294 -58.22 -48.29 67.63
N SER A 295 -57.04 -48.75 68.09
CA SER A 295 -55.78 -48.84 67.35
C SER A 295 -55.01 -47.54 66.98
N ALA A 296 -54.17 -47.04 67.90
CA ALA A 296 -53.31 -45.85 67.69
C ALA A 296 -51.79 -46.12 67.50
N ALA A 297 -51.32 -47.38 67.47
CA ALA A 297 -49.87 -47.65 67.42
C ALA A 297 -49.32 -47.97 66.01
N VAL A 298 -50.13 -48.51 65.10
CA VAL A 298 -49.73 -48.81 63.71
C VAL A 298 -49.77 -47.58 62.77
N PRO A 299 -50.68 -46.59 62.93
CA PRO A 299 -50.70 -45.40 62.09
C PRO A 299 -49.46 -44.50 62.24
N SER A 300 -48.83 -44.46 63.42
CA SER A 300 -47.73 -43.50 63.71
C SER A 300 -46.46 -43.82 62.93
N MET A 301 -46.02 -45.08 62.90
CA MET A 301 -44.80 -45.48 62.19
C MET A 301 -44.99 -45.45 60.66
N GLN A 302 -46.21 -45.70 60.20
CA GLN A 302 -46.58 -45.64 58.78
C GLN A 302 -46.67 -44.19 58.30
N LEU A 303 -47.19 -43.28 59.14
CA LEU A 303 -47.15 -41.82 58.92
C LEU A 303 -45.71 -41.28 58.98
N GLU A 304 -44.87 -41.72 59.91
CA GLU A 304 -43.46 -41.31 59.98
C GLU A 304 -42.67 -41.75 58.74
N LEU A 305 -42.90 -42.97 58.25
CA LEU A 305 -42.28 -43.44 57.00
C LEU A 305 -42.80 -42.66 55.79
N GLU A 306 -44.10 -42.36 55.74
CA GLU A 306 -44.70 -41.57 54.68
C GLU A 306 -44.18 -40.12 54.70
N ILE A 307 -44.04 -39.51 55.88
CA ILE A 307 -43.41 -38.19 56.06
C ILE A 307 -41.97 -38.22 55.58
N ALA A 308 -41.17 -39.22 55.97
CA ALA A 308 -39.78 -39.35 55.52
C ALA A 308 -39.66 -39.55 54.00
N GLN A 309 -40.58 -40.31 53.39
CA GLN A 309 -40.64 -40.47 51.93
C GLN A 309 -41.03 -39.16 51.23
N LYS A 310 -41.99 -38.40 51.78
CA LYS A 310 -42.39 -37.09 51.27
C LYS A 310 -41.29 -36.06 51.46
N GLU A 311 -40.56 -36.07 52.57
CA GLU A 311 -39.39 -35.21 52.82
C GLU A 311 -38.24 -35.52 51.88
N ALA A 312 -37.96 -36.80 51.60
CA ALA A 312 -36.96 -37.19 50.61
C ALA A 312 -37.34 -36.75 49.19
N ALA A 313 -38.61 -36.90 48.81
CA ALA A 313 -39.14 -36.43 47.53
C ALA A 313 -39.12 -34.88 47.43
N LEU A 314 -39.43 -34.18 48.52
CA LEU A 314 -39.31 -32.71 48.61
C LEU A 314 -37.84 -32.26 48.50
N ALA A 315 -36.91 -32.97 49.13
CA ALA A 315 -35.48 -32.68 49.03
C ALA A 315 -34.92 -32.96 47.63
N GLN A 316 -35.49 -33.92 46.89
CA GLN A 316 -35.10 -34.20 45.50
C GLN A 316 -35.66 -33.15 44.55
N THR A 317 -36.95 -32.83 44.64
CA THR A 317 -37.58 -31.77 43.84
C THR A 317 -36.94 -30.41 44.09
N ARG A 318 -36.54 -30.10 45.34
CA ARG A 318 -35.80 -28.87 45.66
C ARG A 318 -34.45 -28.79 44.93
N ARG A 319 -33.70 -29.89 44.89
CA ARG A 319 -32.43 -29.97 44.14
C ARG A 319 -32.63 -29.85 42.64
N ASP A 320 -33.71 -30.42 42.11
CA ASP A 320 -34.03 -30.30 40.69
C ASP A 320 -34.47 -28.88 40.33
N VAL A 321 -35.22 -28.20 41.23
CA VAL A 321 -35.54 -26.77 41.10
C VAL A 321 -34.27 -25.92 41.13
N GLU A 322 -33.33 -26.18 42.04
CA GLU A 322 -32.05 -25.46 42.11
C GLU A 322 -31.21 -25.67 40.83
N ARG A 323 -31.12 -26.91 40.31
CA ARG A 323 -30.44 -27.17 39.02
C ARG A 323 -31.14 -26.49 37.84
N LEU A 324 -32.46 -26.49 37.80
CA LEU A 324 -33.22 -25.81 36.74
C LEU A 324 -33.07 -24.29 36.85
N GLN A 325 -32.99 -23.74 38.06
CA GLN A 325 -32.67 -22.33 38.29
C GLN A 325 -31.27 -22.00 37.78
N GLU A 326 -30.26 -22.81 38.10
CA GLU A 326 -28.90 -22.63 37.58
C GLU A 326 -28.85 -22.73 36.05
N ALA A 327 -29.51 -23.73 35.45
CA ALA A 327 -29.59 -23.86 34.00
C ALA A 327 -30.30 -22.67 33.33
N LEU A 328 -31.41 -22.20 33.91
CA LEU A 328 -32.15 -21.03 33.41
C LEU A 328 -31.34 -19.74 33.56
N THR A 329 -30.59 -19.57 34.66
CA THR A 329 -29.69 -18.41 34.84
C THR A 329 -28.53 -18.45 33.83
N GLY A 330 -27.96 -19.63 33.58
CA GLY A 330 -26.96 -19.84 32.53
C GLY A 330 -27.50 -19.49 31.15
N GLN A 331 -28.69 -19.98 30.80
CA GLN A 331 -29.35 -19.66 29.54
C GLN A 331 -29.69 -18.17 29.43
N THR A 332 -30.17 -17.55 30.51
CA THR A 332 -30.44 -16.11 30.58
C THR A 332 -29.17 -15.29 30.35
N ASN A 333 -28.02 -15.72 30.89
CA ASN A 333 -26.74 -15.05 30.68
C ASN A 333 -26.24 -15.20 29.24
N LEU A 334 -26.45 -16.36 28.62
CA LEU A 334 -26.15 -16.57 27.19
C LEU A 334 -27.03 -15.68 26.31
N TRP A 335 -28.35 -15.66 26.53
CA TRP A 335 -29.26 -14.77 25.81
C TRP A 335 -28.92 -13.29 26.03
N LYS A 336 -28.53 -12.89 27.24
CA LYS A 336 -28.06 -11.51 27.52
C LYS A 336 -26.78 -11.19 26.74
N ALA A 337 -25.85 -12.13 26.64
CA ALA A 337 -24.62 -11.94 25.87
C ALA A 337 -24.90 -11.85 24.35
N GLU A 338 -25.81 -12.68 23.84
CA GLU A 338 -26.26 -12.65 22.44
C GLU A 338 -27.01 -11.36 22.12
N VAL A 339 -27.94 -10.92 22.99
CA VAL A 339 -28.62 -9.64 22.87
C VAL A 339 -27.61 -8.50 22.91
N ALA A 340 -26.61 -8.52 23.79
CA ALA A 340 -25.56 -7.49 23.81
C ALA A 340 -24.71 -7.47 22.53
N ALA A 341 -24.40 -8.64 21.96
CA ALA A 341 -23.70 -8.75 20.68
C ALA A 341 -24.55 -8.23 19.51
N LEU A 342 -25.83 -8.56 19.46
CA LEU A 342 -26.78 -8.04 18.49
C LEU A 342 -27.00 -6.53 18.66
N GLN A 343 -27.06 -6.03 19.90
CA GLN A 343 -27.16 -4.60 20.19
C GLN A 343 -25.92 -3.86 19.67
N ALA A 344 -24.71 -4.41 19.89
CA ALA A 344 -23.48 -3.85 19.34
C ALA A 344 -23.48 -3.84 17.80
N GLN A 345 -24.02 -4.89 17.17
CA GLN A 345 -24.16 -4.96 15.72
C GLN A 345 -25.22 -3.96 15.19
N VAL A 346 -26.32 -3.75 15.91
CA VAL A 346 -27.33 -2.73 15.58
C VAL A 346 -26.78 -1.32 15.81
N ASP A 347 -25.97 -1.09 16.84
CA ASP A 347 -25.27 0.18 17.08
C ASP A 347 -24.25 0.47 15.97
N GLU A 348 -23.53 -0.56 15.49
CA GLU A 348 -22.64 -0.46 14.33
C GLU A 348 -23.42 -0.16 13.04
N LEU A 349 -24.58 -0.79 12.85
CA LEU A 349 -25.45 -0.56 11.69
C LEU A 349 -26.22 0.76 11.75
N SER A 350 -26.54 1.28 12.94
CA SER A 350 -27.22 2.57 13.12
C SER A 350 -26.25 3.76 13.07
N GLN A 351 -24.96 3.53 13.29
CA GLN A 351 -23.90 4.48 12.98
C GLN A 351 -23.60 4.58 11.48
N ARG A 352 -24.11 3.65 10.65
CA ARG A 352 -24.16 3.88 9.20
C ARG A 352 -25.26 4.90 8.90
N PRO A 353 -24.97 5.97 8.13
CA PRO A 353 -25.98 6.96 7.79
C PRO A 353 -27.13 6.29 7.02
N THR A 354 -28.35 6.49 7.51
CA THR A 354 -29.59 5.95 6.92
C THR A 354 -29.81 6.53 5.52
N VAL A 355 -30.44 5.77 4.62
CA VAL A 355 -30.75 6.17 3.23
C VAL A 355 -31.46 7.54 3.17
N GLU A 356 -32.30 7.87 4.15
CA GLU A 356 -32.93 9.19 4.27
C GLU A 356 -31.94 10.35 4.51
N ALA A 357 -30.83 10.13 5.21
CA ALA A 357 -29.78 11.14 5.36
C ALA A 357 -29.00 11.34 4.05
N TYR A 358 -28.92 10.30 3.22
CA TYR A 358 -28.39 10.37 1.86
C TYR A 358 -29.35 11.10 0.91
N GLU A 359 -30.65 10.81 1.01
CA GLU A 359 -31.69 11.50 0.23
C GLU A 359 -31.87 12.96 0.65
N ALA A 360 -31.71 13.29 1.95
CA ALA A 360 -31.71 14.66 2.45
C ALA A 360 -30.46 15.45 2.00
N ALA A 361 -29.30 14.81 1.93
CA ALA A 361 -28.07 15.42 1.40
C ALA A 361 -28.16 15.66 -0.13
N VAL A 362 -28.80 14.75 -0.87
CA VAL A 362 -29.09 14.91 -2.31
C VAL A 362 -30.17 15.96 -2.55
N ALA A 363 -31.20 16.06 -1.70
CA ALA A 363 -32.26 17.05 -1.79
C ALA A 363 -31.78 18.48 -1.44
N LEU A 364 -30.77 18.62 -0.56
CA LEU A 364 -30.12 19.91 -0.26
C LEU A 364 -29.23 20.43 -1.41
N GLN A 365 -28.76 19.56 -2.30
CA GLN A 365 -28.08 19.96 -3.55
C GLN A 365 -29.04 20.21 -4.71
N ALA A 366 -30.32 19.84 -4.59
CA ALA A 366 -31.33 19.93 -5.66
C ALA A 366 -32.37 21.04 -5.46
N LYS A 367 -31.97 22.22 -4.94
CA LYS A 367 -32.83 23.41 -4.93
C LYS A 367 -32.26 24.49 -5.86
N PRO A 368 -32.83 24.70 -7.06
CA PRO A 368 -32.50 25.84 -7.89
C PRO A 368 -33.20 27.07 -7.29
N THR A 369 -32.42 28.00 -6.74
CA THR A 369 -32.91 29.33 -6.40
C THR A 369 -33.21 30.08 -7.70
N VAL A 370 -34.48 30.05 -8.11
CA VAL A 370 -35.04 30.93 -9.13
C VAL A 370 -35.59 32.19 -8.44
N HIS A 371 -34.92 33.32 -8.67
CA HIS A 371 -35.55 34.64 -8.75
C HIS A 371 -34.75 35.45 -9.77
N ASN A 372 -35.04 35.29 -11.07
CA ASN A 372 -35.95 36.13 -11.85
C ASN A 372 -35.65 37.63 -11.76
N GLN A 373 -34.90 38.14 -12.73
CA GLN A 373 -35.23 39.39 -13.42
C GLN A 373 -34.56 39.44 -14.80
N SER A 374 -35.36 39.81 -15.80
CA SER A 374 -34.99 40.34 -17.12
C SER A 374 -34.83 39.34 -18.27
N SER A 375 -35.99 38.97 -18.81
CA SER A 375 -36.22 38.45 -20.15
C SER A 375 -35.68 39.41 -21.23
N SER A 376 -34.61 39.04 -21.94
CA SER A 376 -34.40 39.32 -23.37
C SER A 376 -33.06 38.80 -23.85
N SER A 377 -33.09 38.04 -24.94
CA SER A 377 -32.00 37.65 -25.86
C SER A 377 -31.81 36.14 -25.98
N ARG A 378 -32.78 35.48 -26.65
CA ARG A 378 -32.72 34.08 -27.09
C ARG A 378 -32.39 33.91 -28.58
N TYR A 379 -31.71 34.87 -29.22
CA TYR A 379 -31.42 34.79 -30.66
C TYR A 379 -29.93 34.82 -31.04
N ALA A 380 -29.00 34.65 -30.08
CA ALA A 380 -27.56 34.71 -30.37
C ALA A 380 -26.76 33.43 -30.01
N GLN A 381 -27.42 32.31 -29.70
CA GLN A 381 -26.74 31.10 -29.20
C GLN A 381 -26.80 29.88 -30.13
N GLN A 382 -27.33 30.03 -31.35
CA GLN A 382 -27.42 28.92 -32.31
C GLN A 382 -26.19 28.81 -33.24
N SER A 383 -25.37 29.86 -33.35
CA SER A 383 -24.15 29.88 -34.18
C SER A 383 -22.89 29.40 -33.45
N HIS A 384 -22.91 29.29 -32.12
CA HIS A 384 -21.73 28.87 -31.34
C HIS A 384 -21.72 27.38 -30.98
N GLN A 385 -22.81 26.65 -31.22
CA GLN A 385 -22.91 25.23 -30.84
C GLN A 385 -22.42 24.28 -31.94
N GLN A 386 -22.09 24.79 -33.14
CA GLN A 386 -21.61 23.98 -34.26
C GLN A 386 -20.09 24.06 -34.48
N GLN A 387 -19.37 24.90 -33.73
CA GLN A 387 -17.90 24.96 -33.78
C GLN A 387 -17.20 24.30 -32.59
N VAL A 388 -17.93 23.94 -31.52
CA VAL A 388 -17.35 23.29 -30.33
C VAL A 388 -17.43 21.76 -30.40
N ALA A 389 -18.27 21.19 -31.28
CA ALA A 389 -18.34 19.75 -31.51
C ALA A 389 -17.16 19.19 -32.34
N GLY A 390 -16.38 20.06 -33.00
CA GLY A 390 -15.24 19.67 -33.84
C GLY A 390 -13.87 19.64 -33.14
N LEU A 391 -13.78 20.09 -31.89
CA LEU A 391 -12.52 20.20 -31.14
C LEU A 391 -12.54 19.47 -29.78
N ALA A 392 -13.66 18.85 -29.40
CA ALA A 392 -13.82 18.06 -28.18
C ALA A 392 -13.81 16.53 -28.43
N ALA A 393 -13.30 16.10 -29.59
CA ALA A 393 -13.14 14.69 -29.96
C ALA A 393 -11.68 14.21 -29.96
N ALA A 394 -10.73 15.05 -29.55
CA ALA A 394 -9.34 14.67 -29.32
C ALA A 394 -9.05 14.83 -27.83
N GLU A 395 -8.58 13.74 -27.19
CA GLU A 395 -8.23 13.62 -25.77
C GLU A 395 -9.37 13.30 -24.79
N LEU A 396 -10.15 12.26 -25.09
CA LEU A 396 -10.63 11.37 -24.03
C LEU A 396 -9.47 10.43 -23.65
N PRO A 397 -9.05 10.31 -22.37
CA PRO A 397 -8.13 9.25 -21.99
C PRO A 397 -8.87 7.94 -22.22
N SER A 398 -8.40 7.19 -23.22
CA SER A 398 -8.97 5.91 -23.65
C SER A 398 -9.13 4.97 -22.46
N ILE A 399 -10.17 4.15 -22.49
CA ILE A 399 -10.42 3.03 -21.56
C ILE A 399 -9.17 2.14 -21.40
N ASP A 400 -8.27 2.16 -22.38
CA ASP A 400 -6.97 1.48 -22.35
C ASP A 400 -6.02 2.03 -21.27
N ASN A 401 -6.06 3.33 -20.98
CA ASN A 401 -5.25 3.92 -19.91
C ASN A 401 -5.73 3.45 -18.53
N LEU A 402 -7.03 3.22 -18.34
CA LEU A 402 -7.58 2.67 -17.09
C LEU A 402 -7.14 1.22 -16.87
N LYS A 403 -7.18 0.40 -17.92
CA LYS A 403 -6.70 -1.00 -17.87
C LYS A 403 -5.20 -1.08 -17.59
N VAL A 404 -4.40 -0.22 -18.22
CA VAL A 404 -2.95 -0.15 -17.96
C VAL A 404 -2.66 0.30 -16.53
N ILE A 405 -3.46 1.21 -15.97
CA ILE A 405 -3.30 1.63 -14.57
C ILE A 405 -3.71 0.52 -13.60
N GLU A 406 -4.77 -0.23 -13.90
CA GLU A 406 -5.21 -1.41 -13.10
C GLU A 406 -4.17 -2.54 -13.14
N GLU A 407 -3.57 -2.79 -14.31
CA GLU A 407 -2.47 -3.74 -14.47
C GLU A 407 -1.20 -3.30 -13.72
N LEU A 408 -0.87 -2.01 -13.77
CA LEU A 408 0.22 -1.44 -12.95
C LEU A 408 -0.08 -1.56 -11.44
N GLN A 409 -1.33 -1.42 -11.02
CA GLN A 409 -1.72 -1.54 -9.61
C GLN A 409 -1.62 -2.98 -9.10
N THR A 410 -2.01 -3.96 -9.90
CA THR A 410 -1.84 -5.40 -9.58
C THR A 410 -0.36 -5.81 -9.59
N GLN A 411 0.44 -5.23 -10.48
CA GLN A 411 1.88 -5.44 -10.50
C GLN A 411 2.59 -4.83 -9.28
N VAL A 412 2.19 -3.64 -8.85
CA VAL A 412 2.77 -2.99 -7.66
C VAL A 412 2.35 -3.71 -6.37
N THR A 413 1.11 -4.20 -6.28
CA THR A 413 0.65 -4.95 -5.09
C THR A 413 1.36 -6.31 -4.95
N SER A 414 1.57 -7.03 -6.05
CA SER A 414 2.36 -8.28 -6.04
C SER A 414 3.83 -8.05 -5.69
N GLN A 415 4.45 -6.98 -6.22
CA GLN A 415 5.79 -6.56 -5.79
C GLN A 415 5.83 -6.22 -4.30
N ARG A 416 4.81 -5.54 -3.76
CA ARG A 416 4.76 -5.24 -2.31
C ARG A 416 4.67 -6.50 -1.46
N GLN A 417 3.86 -7.48 -1.84
CA GLN A 417 3.74 -8.75 -1.11
C GLN A 417 5.05 -9.53 -1.09
N THR A 418 5.79 -9.57 -2.21
CA THR A 418 7.10 -10.22 -2.27
C THR A 418 8.14 -9.48 -1.41
N TYR A 419 8.14 -8.14 -1.41
CA TYR A 419 8.99 -7.35 -0.50
C TYR A 419 8.60 -7.52 0.98
N GLU A 420 7.31 -7.59 1.31
CA GLU A 420 6.85 -7.88 2.69
C GLU A 420 7.27 -9.28 3.15
N ALA A 421 7.16 -10.29 2.27
CA ALA A 421 7.58 -11.66 2.56
C ALA A 421 9.09 -11.75 2.80
N THR A 422 9.91 -11.10 1.95
CA THR A 422 11.37 -11.07 2.12
C THR A 422 11.79 -10.30 3.38
N VAL A 423 11.10 -9.22 3.73
CA VAL A 423 11.34 -8.49 5.01
C VAL A 423 10.98 -9.36 6.22
N ARG A 424 9.90 -10.14 6.16
CA ARG A 424 9.55 -11.10 7.22
C ARG A 424 10.61 -12.19 7.35
N GLN A 425 11.08 -12.74 6.24
CA GLN A 425 12.14 -13.75 6.23
C GLN A 425 13.47 -13.22 6.77
N LEU A 426 13.88 -12.00 6.37
CA LEU A 426 15.08 -11.37 6.92
C LEU A 426 14.94 -11.07 8.42
N THR A 427 13.71 -10.78 8.88
CA THR A 427 13.45 -10.56 10.32
C THR A 427 13.60 -11.84 11.12
N THR A 428 13.04 -12.95 10.65
CA THR A 428 13.19 -14.24 11.34
C THR A 428 14.64 -14.74 11.32
N GLN A 429 15.38 -14.48 10.24
CA GLN A 429 16.83 -14.76 10.18
C GLN A 429 17.62 -13.90 11.17
N LEU A 430 17.29 -12.61 11.30
CA LEU A 430 17.92 -11.71 12.26
C LEU A 430 17.67 -12.17 13.70
N ASP A 431 16.43 -12.54 14.03
CA ASP A 431 16.08 -13.01 15.38
C ASP A 431 16.77 -14.36 15.72
N ALA A 432 16.87 -15.26 14.75
CA ALA A 432 17.57 -16.53 14.90
C ALA A 432 19.10 -16.35 15.06
N ALA A 433 19.69 -15.43 14.30
CA ALA A 433 21.10 -15.05 14.42
C ALA A 433 21.38 -14.40 15.78
N ASN A 434 20.53 -13.47 16.22
CA ASN A 434 20.65 -12.79 17.50
C ASN A 434 20.54 -13.77 18.69
N GLY A 435 19.63 -14.76 18.60
CA GLY A 435 19.55 -15.85 19.58
C GLY A 435 20.78 -16.77 19.59
N THR A 436 21.49 -16.90 18.46
CA THR A 436 22.73 -17.67 18.37
C THR A 436 23.91 -16.90 18.95
N VAL A 437 23.98 -15.59 18.69
CA VAL A 437 24.95 -14.67 19.31
C VAL A 437 24.79 -14.66 20.83
N GLN A 438 23.56 -14.55 21.35
CA GLN A 438 23.31 -14.62 22.80
C GLN A 438 23.77 -15.95 23.42
N ARG A 439 23.50 -17.08 22.76
CA ARG A 439 23.96 -18.41 23.22
C ARG A 439 25.48 -18.50 23.22
N GLN A 440 26.14 -18.05 22.16
CA GLN A 440 27.60 -18.08 22.06
C GLN A 440 28.27 -17.12 23.06
N ALA A 441 27.71 -15.93 23.25
CA ALA A 441 28.17 -14.97 24.27
C ALA A 441 28.04 -15.55 25.69
N GLY A 442 26.95 -16.28 25.98
CA GLY A 442 26.79 -16.99 27.25
C GLY A 442 27.85 -18.09 27.46
N VAL A 443 28.16 -18.87 26.44
CA VAL A 443 29.22 -19.90 26.50
C VAL A 443 30.60 -19.26 26.67
N ILE A 444 30.89 -18.15 25.98
CA ILE A 444 32.14 -17.40 26.14
C ILE A 444 32.27 -16.87 27.57
N SER A 445 31.20 -16.32 28.15
CA SER A 445 31.19 -15.84 29.53
C SER A 445 31.43 -16.97 30.54
N GLN A 446 30.85 -18.16 30.31
CA GLN A 446 31.13 -19.34 31.15
C GLN A 446 32.58 -19.80 31.02
N LEU A 447 33.14 -19.83 29.81
CA LEU A 447 34.54 -20.17 29.57
C LEU A 447 35.49 -19.17 30.22
N GLU A 448 35.20 -17.87 30.14
CA GLU A 448 35.98 -16.82 30.81
C GLU A 448 35.92 -16.96 32.33
N ALA A 449 34.74 -17.18 32.91
CA ALA A 449 34.60 -17.44 34.34
C ALA A 449 35.38 -18.69 34.80
N THR A 450 35.40 -19.76 34.01
CA THR A 450 36.22 -20.96 34.31
C THR A 450 37.72 -20.69 34.17
N LEU A 451 38.12 -19.87 33.20
CA LEU A 451 39.53 -19.53 32.96
C LEU A 451 40.06 -18.59 34.06
N ASP A 452 39.23 -17.64 34.50
CA ASP A 452 39.56 -16.71 35.59
C ASP A 452 39.63 -17.46 36.92
N LYS A 453 38.70 -18.40 37.18
CA LYS A 453 38.73 -19.25 38.37
C LYS A 453 39.97 -20.17 38.40
N ALA A 454 40.40 -20.68 37.25
CA ALA A 454 41.65 -21.44 37.12
C ALA A 454 42.92 -20.57 37.21
N ALA A 455 42.82 -19.26 36.91
CA ALA A 455 43.91 -18.31 37.06
C ALA A 455 44.08 -17.81 38.50
N THR A 456 42.99 -17.72 39.28
CA THR A 456 43.01 -17.27 40.68
C THR A 456 43.39 -18.35 41.69
N ASP A 457 43.16 -19.64 41.38
CA ASP A 457 43.52 -20.77 42.25
C ASP A 457 44.18 -21.92 41.46
N PRO A 458 45.52 -22.02 41.39
CA PRO A 458 46.20 -23.16 40.78
C PRO A 458 46.14 -24.46 41.63
N ALA A 459 45.46 -24.44 42.78
CA ALA A 459 45.35 -25.59 43.70
C ALA A 459 43.89 -26.02 43.98
N GLY A 460 42.90 -25.42 43.32
CA GLY A 460 41.49 -25.45 43.77
C GLY A 460 40.44 -25.96 42.79
N SER A 461 40.80 -26.65 41.70
CA SER A 461 39.81 -27.20 40.75
C SER A 461 39.78 -28.74 40.75
N SER A 462 39.64 -29.34 41.93
CA SER A 462 39.26 -30.75 42.08
C SER A 462 37.75 -30.92 41.90
N ILE A 463 37.28 -30.83 40.65
CA ILE A 463 35.93 -31.29 40.27
C ILE A 463 35.95 -32.19 39.02
N LEU A 464 37.04 -32.21 38.24
CA LEU A 464 37.19 -33.10 37.08
C LEU A 464 38.10 -34.32 37.33
N GLY A 465 38.75 -34.40 38.50
CA GLY A 465 39.66 -35.49 38.88
C GLY A 465 38.96 -36.75 39.42
N ASP A 466 37.68 -36.67 39.77
CA ASP A 466 36.93 -37.80 40.37
C ASP A 466 36.28 -38.73 39.32
N VAL A 467 36.30 -38.35 38.04
CA VAL A 467 35.65 -39.12 36.95
C VAL A 467 36.65 -39.97 36.15
N LEU A 468 37.96 -39.74 36.27
CA LEU A 468 38.99 -40.51 35.56
C LEU A 468 40.09 -40.87 36.54
N GLY A 469 40.05 -42.13 36.99
CA GLY A 469 40.83 -42.69 38.08
C GLY A 469 42.34 -42.42 38.05
N GLU A 470 42.91 -42.46 39.25
CA GLU A 470 44.33 -42.32 39.58
C GLU A 470 45.25 -43.09 38.64
N GLU A 471 46.13 -42.38 37.92
CA GLU A 471 47.52 -42.78 37.74
C GLU A 471 48.47 -41.57 37.68
N VAL A 472 49.58 -41.74 38.39
CA VAL A 472 50.65 -40.81 38.71
C VAL A 472 51.46 -40.42 37.46
N PHE A 473 51.19 -39.25 36.85
CA PHE A 473 52.12 -38.55 35.93
C PHE A 473 51.82 -37.03 35.91
N SER A 474 52.86 -36.19 36.00
CA SER A 474 52.86 -34.70 36.02
C SER A 474 51.57 -34.03 35.52
N ASN A 475 50.67 -33.68 36.45
CA ASN A 475 49.38 -33.05 36.17
C ASN A 475 49.50 -31.62 35.59
N GLY A 476 50.57 -30.89 35.90
CA GLY A 476 50.73 -29.49 35.45
C GLY A 476 50.84 -29.30 33.93
N ASP A 477 51.45 -30.24 33.21
CA ASP A 477 51.62 -30.13 31.76
C ASP A 477 50.33 -30.46 30.98
N LYS A 478 49.48 -31.34 31.51
CA LYS A 478 48.17 -31.66 30.90
C LYS A 478 47.18 -30.51 31.14
N GLU A 479 47.19 -29.93 32.33
CA GLU A 479 46.35 -28.79 32.70
C GLU A 479 46.74 -27.52 31.92
N SER A 480 48.05 -27.26 31.76
CA SER A 480 48.57 -26.17 30.92
C SER A 480 48.19 -26.33 29.44
N LYS A 481 48.28 -27.55 28.89
CA LYS A 481 47.81 -27.85 27.52
C LYS A 481 46.30 -27.70 27.37
N LEU A 482 45.51 -28.11 28.37
CA LEU A 482 44.06 -27.94 28.36
C LEU A 482 43.67 -26.46 28.40
N LEU A 483 44.32 -25.66 29.26
CA LEU A 483 44.12 -24.21 29.34
C LEU A 483 44.52 -23.49 28.06
N SER A 484 45.59 -23.92 27.36
CA SER A 484 45.97 -23.34 26.08
C SER A 484 44.96 -23.68 24.97
N ILE A 485 44.42 -24.91 24.96
CA ILE A 485 43.35 -25.33 24.05
C ILE A 485 42.06 -24.55 24.34
N MET A 486 41.69 -24.37 25.61
CA MET A 486 40.51 -23.58 25.99
C MET A 486 40.66 -22.09 25.63
N ARG A 487 41.86 -21.50 25.79
CA ARG A 487 42.15 -20.14 25.29
C ARG A 487 42.02 -20.06 23.78
N GLN A 488 42.58 -21.02 23.05
CA GLN A 488 42.49 -21.06 21.60
C GLN A 488 41.04 -21.26 21.12
N GLN A 489 40.25 -22.08 21.81
CA GLN A 489 38.83 -22.29 21.51
C GLN A 489 38.01 -21.03 21.81
N ARG A 490 38.26 -20.35 22.93
CA ARG A 490 37.66 -19.04 23.27
C ARG A 490 37.99 -18.00 22.20
N ASP A 491 39.24 -17.88 21.80
CA ASP A 491 39.68 -16.87 20.84
C ASP A 491 39.05 -17.12 19.45
N ARG A 492 38.97 -18.39 19.02
CA ARG A 492 38.23 -18.79 17.81
C ARG A 492 36.73 -18.51 17.90
N LEU A 493 36.12 -18.67 19.07
CA LEU A 493 34.70 -18.37 19.28
C LEU A 493 34.44 -16.87 19.29
N LYS A 494 35.36 -16.05 19.84
CA LYS A 494 35.28 -14.58 19.78
C LYS A 494 35.40 -14.06 18.36
N GLU A 495 36.28 -14.64 17.55
CA GLU A 495 36.43 -14.27 16.14
C GLU A 495 35.17 -14.63 15.34
N LYS A 496 34.62 -15.83 15.54
CA LYS A 496 33.32 -16.21 14.94
C LYS A 496 32.17 -15.33 15.42
N LEU A 497 32.15 -14.92 16.69
CA LEU A 497 31.13 -14.00 17.21
C LEU A 497 31.20 -12.66 16.50
N LYS A 498 32.41 -12.12 16.31
CA LYS A 498 32.64 -10.86 15.62
C LYS A 498 32.18 -10.91 14.16
N ASP A 499 32.44 -12.01 13.46
CA ASP A 499 31.99 -12.22 12.07
C ASP A 499 30.45 -12.31 12.01
N VAL A 500 29.83 -13.05 12.93
CA VAL A 500 28.36 -13.15 13.01
C VAL A 500 27.71 -11.82 13.40
N GLU A 501 28.34 -11.02 14.27
CA GLU A 501 27.90 -9.66 14.60
C GLU A 501 27.99 -8.72 13.38
N ALA A 502 29.03 -8.84 12.57
CA ALA A 502 29.16 -8.08 11.33
C ALA A 502 28.07 -8.46 10.32
N ASP A 503 27.77 -9.75 10.15
CA ASP A 503 26.68 -10.24 9.31
C ASP A 503 25.30 -9.81 9.84
N LEU A 504 25.12 -9.76 11.17
CA LEU A 504 23.91 -9.25 11.81
C LEU A 504 23.70 -7.75 11.49
N HIS A 505 24.76 -6.95 11.55
CA HIS A 505 24.70 -5.54 11.18
C HIS A 505 24.41 -5.34 9.69
N ALA A 506 25.03 -6.13 8.81
CA ALA A 506 24.80 -6.08 7.37
C ALA A 506 23.35 -6.45 6.99
N THR A 507 22.83 -7.53 7.57
CA THR A 507 21.44 -7.96 7.38
C THR A 507 20.44 -6.97 7.98
N GLY A 508 20.75 -6.36 9.13
CA GLY A 508 19.97 -5.27 9.72
C GLY A 508 19.89 -4.02 8.84
N ALA A 509 21.00 -3.62 8.23
CA ALA A 509 21.04 -2.50 7.28
C ALA A 509 20.23 -2.80 6.01
N ALA A 510 20.33 -4.01 5.46
CA ALA A 510 19.53 -4.45 4.32
C ALA A 510 18.02 -4.43 4.64
N LYS A 511 17.62 -4.87 5.84
CA LYS A 511 16.23 -4.80 6.32
C LYS A 511 15.73 -3.36 6.41
N GLN A 512 16.54 -2.43 6.93
CA GLN A 512 16.17 -1.00 6.98
C GLN A 512 16.01 -0.39 5.59
N ALA A 513 16.90 -0.71 4.65
CA ALA A 513 16.80 -0.25 3.26
C ALA A 513 15.56 -0.79 2.54
N MET A 514 15.15 -2.03 2.81
CA MET A 514 13.91 -2.58 2.26
C MET A 514 12.67 -1.96 2.91
N ALA A 515 12.71 -1.68 4.21
CA ALA A 515 11.61 -1.02 4.92
C ALA A 515 11.37 0.43 4.46
N THR A 516 12.42 1.18 4.13
CA THR A 516 12.28 2.52 3.53
C THR A 516 11.70 2.46 2.12
N ARG A 517 12.13 1.50 1.31
CA ARG A 517 11.56 1.24 -0.02
C ARG A 517 10.07 0.85 0.04
N LEU A 518 9.68 0.05 1.03
CA LEU A 518 8.28 -0.30 1.26
C LEU A 518 7.42 0.94 1.56
N ARG A 519 7.87 1.81 2.48
CA ARG A 519 7.17 3.07 2.78
C ARG A 519 7.08 4.00 1.58
N GLN A 520 8.13 4.04 0.75
CA GLN A 520 8.10 4.83 -0.48
C GLN A 520 7.04 4.30 -1.46
N LEU A 521 6.97 2.98 -1.65
CA LEU A 521 5.95 2.35 -2.49
C LEU A 521 4.53 2.50 -1.93
N GLU A 522 4.35 2.59 -0.61
CA GLU A 522 3.06 2.91 0.00
C GLU A 522 2.60 4.32 -0.34
N VAL A 523 3.51 5.31 -0.29
CA VAL A 523 3.21 6.69 -0.67
C VAL A 523 2.89 6.79 -2.17
N GLU A 524 3.67 6.12 -3.02
CA GLU A 524 3.45 6.09 -4.46
C GLU A 524 2.13 5.38 -4.83
N ASN A 525 1.74 4.33 -4.09
CA ASN A 525 0.42 3.69 -4.25
C ASN A 525 -0.74 4.62 -3.91
N VAL A 526 -0.63 5.37 -2.81
CA VAL A 526 -1.69 6.32 -2.42
C VAL A 526 -1.84 7.42 -3.48
N ASP A 527 -0.73 7.88 -4.07
CA ASP A 527 -0.76 8.85 -5.19
C ASP A 527 -1.38 8.25 -6.46
N LEU A 528 -1.11 6.98 -6.75
CA LEU A 528 -1.71 6.27 -7.90
C LEU A 528 -3.23 6.09 -7.71
N VAL A 529 -3.67 5.70 -6.52
CA VAL A 529 -5.10 5.60 -6.17
C VAL A 529 -5.79 6.96 -6.27
N GLN A 530 -5.12 8.05 -5.85
CA GLN A 530 -5.61 9.41 -6.02
C GLN A 530 -5.77 9.77 -7.51
N LYS A 531 -4.80 9.43 -8.36
CA LYS A 531 -4.88 9.65 -9.81
C LYS A 531 -5.97 8.80 -10.47
N MET A 532 -6.11 7.54 -10.07
CA MET A 532 -7.20 6.68 -10.55
C MET A 532 -8.57 7.23 -10.19
N ARG A 533 -8.78 7.64 -8.93
CA ARG A 533 -10.06 8.21 -8.50
C ARG A 533 -10.35 9.54 -9.21
N TYR A 534 -9.33 10.33 -9.53
CA TYR A 534 -9.47 11.56 -10.32
C TYR A 534 -9.81 11.30 -11.80
N VAL A 535 -9.20 10.28 -12.42
CA VAL A 535 -9.54 9.87 -13.80
C VAL A 535 -10.92 9.20 -13.85
N ALA A 536 -11.25 8.39 -12.84
CA ALA A 536 -12.55 7.74 -12.70
C ALA A 536 -13.68 8.71 -12.34
N SER A 537 -13.39 9.87 -11.73
CA SER A 537 -14.38 10.93 -11.52
C SER A 537 -14.57 11.84 -12.75
N ALA A 538 -13.59 11.88 -13.65
CA ALA A 538 -13.68 12.57 -14.94
C ALA A 538 -14.40 11.73 -16.02
N ALA A 539 -14.29 10.40 -15.95
CA ALA A 539 -15.16 9.47 -16.67
C ALA A 539 -16.49 9.29 -15.91
N LYS A 540 -17.62 9.08 -16.61
CA LYS A 540 -18.93 8.87 -15.98
C LYS A 540 -18.88 7.77 -14.88
N PRO A 541 -19.72 7.86 -13.84
CA PRO A 541 -19.67 6.95 -12.70
C PRO A 541 -20.19 5.58 -13.13
N THR A 542 -19.29 4.64 -13.38
CA THR A 542 -19.61 3.21 -13.44
C THR A 542 -19.24 2.59 -12.10
N THR A 543 -20.28 2.21 -11.36
CA THR A 543 -20.26 1.41 -10.14
C THR A 543 -19.71 0.01 -10.44
N ASP A 544 -18.48 -0.30 -9.99
CA ASP A 544 -18.06 -1.66 -9.52
C ASP A 544 -16.55 -1.80 -9.25
N LEU A 545 -15.90 -0.82 -8.60
CA LEU A 545 -14.47 -0.90 -8.27
C LEU A 545 -14.17 -0.82 -6.76
N GLU A 546 -15.07 -1.31 -5.91
CA GLU A 546 -14.95 -1.20 -4.44
C GLU A 546 -14.48 -2.48 -3.72
N THR A 547 -14.07 -3.53 -4.43
CA THR A 547 -13.77 -4.82 -3.78
C THR A 547 -12.30 -5.02 -3.36
N GLY A 548 -11.38 -4.12 -3.73
CA GLY A 548 -9.94 -4.23 -3.40
C GLY A 548 -9.28 -3.01 -2.75
N GLY A 549 -10.01 -1.90 -2.59
CA GLY A 549 -9.44 -0.59 -2.26
C GLY A 549 -9.54 -0.15 -0.80
N THR A 550 -10.21 -0.91 0.07
CA THR A 550 -10.67 -0.40 1.39
C THR A 550 -9.54 0.13 2.28
N LYS A 551 -8.40 -0.56 2.39
CA LYS A 551 -7.28 -0.11 3.23
C LYS A 551 -6.61 1.17 2.72
N TYR A 552 -6.57 1.38 1.41
CA TYR A 552 -5.99 2.58 0.80
C TYR A 552 -7.01 3.70 0.68
N SER A 553 -8.31 3.39 0.54
CA SER A 553 -9.41 4.34 0.62
C SER A 553 -9.54 4.89 2.03
N THR A 554 -9.40 4.07 3.08
CA THR A 554 -9.41 4.55 4.47
C THR A 554 -8.18 5.38 4.80
N LEU A 555 -6.97 4.97 4.37
CA LEU A 555 -5.76 5.80 4.49
C LEU A 555 -5.86 7.11 3.67
N TYR A 556 -6.55 7.08 2.53
CA TYR A 556 -6.85 8.26 1.72
C TYR A 556 -7.87 9.16 2.42
N GLU A 557 -8.96 8.61 2.96
CA GLU A 557 -10.01 9.34 3.69
C GLU A 557 -9.45 9.94 4.98
N GLU A 558 -8.64 9.21 5.75
CA GLU A 558 -7.93 9.70 6.92
C GLU A 558 -6.94 10.82 6.57
N ARG A 559 -6.27 10.72 5.41
CA ARG A 559 -5.35 11.75 4.92
C ARG A 559 -6.07 12.93 4.24
N MET A 560 -7.24 12.75 3.67
CA MET A 560 -8.00 13.81 2.99
C MET A 560 -9.11 14.42 3.84
N ASN A 561 -9.41 13.89 5.03
CA ASN A 561 -10.41 14.46 5.92
C ASN A 561 -9.88 15.80 6.47
N PRO A 562 -10.39 16.94 5.98
CA PRO A 562 -9.89 18.25 6.40
C PRO A 562 -10.17 18.50 7.88
N PHE A 563 -11.17 17.83 8.46
CA PHE A 563 -11.56 17.98 9.85
C PHE A 563 -10.63 17.26 10.83
N ASP A 564 -10.06 16.11 10.46
CA ASP A 564 -9.08 15.42 11.31
C ASP A 564 -7.73 16.12 11.31
N GLN A 565 -7.29 16.60 10.14
CA GLN A 565 -6.12 17.47 10.05
C GLN A 565 -6.35 18.78 10.81
N PHE A 566 -7.53 19.40 10.67
CA PHE A 566 -7.88 20.60 11.42
C PHE A 566 -7.91 20.35 12.92
N LYS A 567 -8.50 19.25 13.39
CA LYS A 567 -8.53 18.87 14.81
C LYS A 567 -7.13 18.59 15.36
N GLN A 568 -6.26 17.94 14.58
CA GLN A 568 -4.86 17.73 14.94
C GLN A 568 -4.09 19.05 14.99
N MET A 569 -4.23 19.92 13.98
CA MET A 569 -3.60 21.24 13.94
C MET A 569 -4.11 22.17 15.04
N GLU A 570 -5.41 22.17 15.33
CA GLU A 570 -6.02 22.93 16.41
C GLU A 570 -5.57 22.41 17.78
N SER A 571 -5.47 21.09 17.96
CA SER A 571 -4.92 20.51 19.19
C SER A 571 -3.44 20.84 19.38
N ALA A 572 -2.66 20.87 18.30
CA ALA A 572 -1.25 21.25 18.31
C ALA A 572 -1.07 22.76 18.56
N ALA A 573 -1.93 23.59 17.98
CA ALA A 573 -1.97 25.04 18.20
C ALA A 573 -2.35 25.37 19.65
N ARG A 574 -3.37 24.68 20.21
CA ARG A 574 -3.73 24.77 21.63
C ARG A 574 -2.56 24.37 22.53
N VAL A 575 -1.85 23.28 22.22
CA VAL A 575 -0.66 22.88 22.98
C VAL A 575 0.49 23.88 22.82
N ALA A 576 0.64 24.50 21.65
CA ALA A 576 1.66 25.52 21.40
C ALA A 576 1.39 26.83 22.16
N GLN A 577 0.13 27.18 22.39
CA GLN A 577 -0.29 28.37 23.15
C GLN A 577 -0.16 28.20 24.69
N LEU A 578 0.09 26.98 25.19
CA LEU A 578 0.29 26.74 26.62
C LEU A 578 1.61 27.32 27.14
N ASN A 579 1.60 27.76 28.40
CA ASN A 579 2.77 28.21 29.14
C ASN A 579 3.82 27.08 29.20
N PRO A 580 5.14 27.33 29.11
CA PRO A 580 6.20 26.32 29.26
C PRO A 580 6.02 25.36 30.45
N LEU A 581 5.52 25.83 31.60
CA LEU A 581 5.24 24.97 32.76
C LEU A 581 4.06 24.01 32.49
N ASP A 582 3.00 24.50 31.85
CA ASP A 582 1.84 23.68 31.46
C ASP A 582 2.22 22.67 30.39
N LYS A 583 3.15 23.00 29.48
CA LYS A 583 3.68 22.06 28.48
C LYS A 583 4.43 20.91 29.13
N ILE A 584 5.28 21.19 30.12
CA ILE A 584 6.00 20.17 30.89
C ILE A 584 4.99 19.29 31.64
N LEU A 585 3.97 19.90 32.26
CA LEU A 585 2.92 19.19 32.98
C LEU A 585 2.10 18.28 32.05
N LEU A 586 1.73 18.77 30.87
CA LEU A 586 0.96 18.02 29.87
C LEU A 586 1.78 16.87 29.28
N VAL A 587 3.09 17.05 29.08
CA VAL A 587 4.01 15.97 28.68
C VAL A 587 4.16 14.94 29.79
N SER A 588 4.34 15.35 31.05
CA SER A 588 4.40 14.42 32.17
C SER A 588 3.07 13.68 32.39
N ALA A 589 1.94 14.36 32.23
CA ALA A 589 0.62 13.77 32.35
C ALA A 589 0.35 12.77 31.23
N ARG A 590 0.71 13.10 29.98
CA ARG A 590 0.60 12.15 28.86
C ARG A 590 1.49 10.94 29.05
N LEU A 591 2.71 11.11 29.55
CA LEU A 591 3.65 10.01 29.79
C LEU A 591 3.15 9.07 30.91
N ILE A 592 2.54 9.64 31.95
CA ILE A 592 1.92 8.87 33.04
C ILE A 592 0.64 8.16 32.55
N LEU A 593 -0.15 8.77 31.68
CA LEU A 593 -1.38 8.17 31.15
C LEU A 593 -1.16 7.22 29.97
N SER A 594 -0.05 7.33 29.23
CA SER A 594 0.19 6.52 28.04
C SER A 594 0.62 5.09 28.38
N HIS A 595 1.27 4.86 29.53
CA HIS A 595 1.79 3.55 29.90
C HIS A 595 0.90 2.86 30.94
N PRO A 596 0.53 1.58 30.77
CA PRO A 596 -0.35 0.89 31.71
C PRO A 596 0.26 0.75 33.12
N PHE A 597 1.58 0.57 33.20
CA PHE A 597 2.31 0.47 34.47
C PHE A 597 2.35 1.80 35.26
N THR A 598 2.50 2.94 34.60
CA THR A 598 2.53 4.26 35.25
C THR A 598 1.14 4.64 35.78
N ARG A 599 0.08 4.24 35.07
CA ARG A 599 -1.31 4.38 35.56
C ARG A 599 -1.55 3.59 36.84
N MET A 600 -1.10 2.35 36.90
CA MET A 600 -1.19 1.53 38.12
C MET A 600 -0.36 2.12 39.26
N GLY A 601 0.85 2.60 38.97
CA GLY A 601 1.72 3.26 39.94
C GLY A 601 1.11 4.55 40.52
N LEU A 602 0.46 5.38 39.70
CA LEU A 602 -0.23 6.58 40.18
C LEU A 602 -1.41 6.25 41.09
N LEU A 603 -2.17 5.20 40.77
CA LEU A 603 -3.27 4.71 41.62
C LEU A 603 -2.77 4.26 42.99
N VAL A 604 -1.68 3.49 43.03
CA VAL A 604 -1.04 3.07 44.29
C VAL A 604 -0.53 4.27 45.07
N TYR A 605 0.12 5.22 44.42
CA TYR A 605 0.59 6.45 45.04
C TYR A 605 -0.56 7.26 45.66
N LEU A 606 -1.67 7.42 44.93
CA LEU A 606 -2.86 8.12 45.42
C LEU A 606 -3.46 7.42 46.64
N PHE A 607 -3.52 6.08 46.63
CA PHE A 607 -4.02 5.29 47.74
C PHE A 607 -3.14 5.42 48.99
N VAL A 608 -1.81 5.38 48.83
CA VAL A 608 -0.86 5.58 49.93
C VAL A 608 -0.98 6.99 50.51
N LEU A 609 -1.13 8.01 49.65
CA LEU A 609 -1.30 9.39 50.07
C LEU A 609 -2.61 9.61 50.84
N HIS A 610 -3.73 9.04 50.36
CA HIS A 610 -5.00 9.09 51.08
C HIS A 610 -4.91 8.36 52.43
N SER A 611 -4.25 7.20 52.46
CA SER A 611 -4.03 6.46 53.70
C SER A 611 -3.19 7.26 54.71
N LEU A 612 -2.18 7.98 54.23
CA LEU A 612 -1.33 8.84 55.05
C LEU A 612 -2.09 10.07 55.57
N VAL A 613 -2.90 10.73 54.74
CA VAL A 613 -3.74 11.86 55.16
C VAL A 613 -4.79 11.44 56.18
N VAL A 614 -5.43 10.28 55.98
CA VAL A 614 -6.35 9.72 56.97
C VAL A 614 -5.60 9.34 58.26
N GLY A 615 -4.39 8.81 58.16
CA GLY A 615 -3.53 8.52 59.31
C GLY A 615 -3.16 9.76 60.11
N THR A 616 -2.79 10.86 59.46
CA THR A 616 -2.46 12.12 60.15
C THR A 616 -3.70 12.81 60.71
N LEU A 617 -4.85 12.73 60.04
CA LEU A 617 -6.12 13.24 60.55
C LEU A 617 -6.62 12.44 61.76
N THR A 618 -6.54 11.11 61.72
CA THR A 618 -6.90 10.27 62.87
C THR A 618 -5.94 10.46 64.04
N MET A 619 -4.64 10.60 63.78
CA MET A 619 -3.65 10.89 64.81
C MET A 619 -3.83 12.29 65.42
N SER A 620 -4.08 13.32 64.62
CA SER A 620 -4.36 14.68 65.12
C SER A 620 -5.71 14.77 65.87
N MET A 621 -6.74 14.06 65.40
CA MET A 621 -8.01 13.92 66.11
C MET A 621 -7.82 13.20 67.46
N HIS A 622 -6.99 12.16 67.50
CA HIS A 622 -6.68 11.45 68.75
C HIS A 622 -5.83 12.32 69.71
N LEU A 623 -4.91 13.13 69.20
CA LEU A 623 -4.16 14.10 70.01
C LEU A 623 -5.07 15.22 70.56
N CYS A 624 -6.03 15.72 69.78
CA CYS A 624 -7.01 16.71 70.25
C CYS A 624 -8.00 16.11 71.26
N ASN A 625 -8.41 14.85 71.08
CA ASN A 625 -9.32 14.18 72.01
C ASN A 625 -8.65 13.85 73.35
N VAL A 626 -7.33 13.63 73.36
CA VAL A 626 -6.54 13.47 74.61
C VAL A 626 -6.39 14.80 75.37
N SER A 627 -6.36 15.94 74.67
CA SER A 627 -6.22 17.25 75.32
C SER A 627 -7.51 17.83 75.93
N ASN A 628 -8.68 17.22 75.67
CA ASN A 628 -9.97 17.61 76.26
C ASN A 628 -10.31 16.82 77.54
N HIS A 629 -9.42 15.92 78.00
CA HIS A 629 -9.63 15.09 79.19
C HIS A 629 -8.64 15.35 80.33
N THR A 630 -7.90 16.44 80.27
CA THR A 630 -7.20 17.06 81.40
C THR A 630 -7.86 18.39 81.73
#